data_AF-A0A7X4A2I8-F1
#
_entry.id   AF-A0A7X4A2I8-F1
#
_cell.length_a   1.000
_cell.length_b   1.000
_cell.length_c   1.000
_cell.angle_alpha   90.00
_cell.angle_beta   90.00
_cell.angle_gamma   90.00
#
_symmetry.space_group_name_H-M   'P 1'
#
loop_
_entity.id
_entity.type
_entity.pdbx_description
1 polymer ?
#
loop_
_entity_poly.entity_id
_entity_poly.type
_entity_poly.pdbx_seq_one_letter_code
_entity_poly.pdbx_strand_id
1 'polypeptide(L)' 'MSRFAYVNGRFTRHRDAAVHIEDRGYQFADAVYEVFGMQIGSFVVEGPHLV' A
#
# COMPACT_ATOMS: atom_id res chain seq x y z
N MET A 1 -17.13 0.96 0.24
CA MET A 1 -15.81 0.74 0.85
C MET A 1 -14.91 1.93 0.54
N SER A 2 -14.54 2.74 1.52
CA SER A 2 -13.60 3.86 1.30
C SER A 2 -12.18 3.34 1.20
N ARG A 3 -11.63 3.28 -0.02
CA ARG A 3 -10.23 2.94 -0.28
C ARG A 3 -9.38 4.20 -0.21
N PHE A 4 -8.37 4.21 0.65
CA PHE A 4 -7.38 5.28 0.76
C PHE A 4 -5.99 4.74 0.43
N ALA A 5 -5.13 5.61 -0.08
CA ALA A 5 -3.71 5.36 -0.23
C ALA A 5 -2.94 6.45 0.52
N TYR A 6 -1.80 6.09 1.12
CA TYR A 6 -0.87 7.06 1.67
C TYR A 6 0.27 7.24 0.67
N VAL A 7 0.37 8.42 0.08
CA VAL A 7 1.36 8.73 -0.97
C VAL A 7 1.88 10.15 -0.75
N ASN A 8 3.21 10.35 -0.88
CA ASN A 8 3.86 11.65 -0.74
C ASN A 8 3.43 12.43 0.54
N GLY A 9 3.38 11.72 1.67
CA GLY A 9 3.08 12.29 2.98
C GLY A 9 1.59 12.56 3.26
N ARG A 10 0.65 12.04 2.44
CA ARG A 10 -0.78 12.37 2.56
C ARG A 10 -1.68 11.16 2.34
N PHE A 11 -2.76 11.08 3.12
CA PHE A 11 -3.90 10.20 2.83
C PHE A 11 -4.72 10.78 1.68
N THR A 12 -4.84 10.02 0.60
CA THR A 12 -5.57 10.39 -0.61
C THR A 12 -6.61 9.31 -0.91
N ARG A 13 -7.75 9.68 -1.49
CA ARG A 13 -8.69 8.67 -2.01
C ARG A 13 -7.95 7.83 -3.05
N HIS A 14 -8.09 6.52 -2.99
CA HIS A 14 -7.27 5.62 -3.81
C HIS A 14 -7.38 5.89 -5.32
N ARG A 15 -8.56 6.32 -5.81
CA ARG A 15 -8.78 6.71 -7.22
C ARG A 15 -8.00 7.95 -7.67
N ASP A 16 -7.62 8.79 -6.71
CA ASP A 16 -6.97 10.08 -6.94
C ASP A 16 -5.46 9.99 -6.61
N ALA A 17 -4.96 8.83 -6.16
CA ALA A 17 -3.56 8.61 -5.81
C ALA A 17 -2.72 8.33 -7.07
N ALA A 18 -1.52 8.91 -7.13
CA ALA A 18 -0.59 8.75 -8.24
C ALA A 18 0.87 8.68 -7.75
N VAL A 19 1.69 7.91 -8.47
CA VAL A 19 3.16 7.89 -8.36
C VAL A 19 3.77 8.50 -9.63
N HIS A 20 5.04 8.89 -9.58
CA HIS A 20 5.72 9.42 -10.76
C HIS A 20 5.94 8.31 -11.80
N ILE A 21 5.88 8.65 -13.10
CA ILE A 21 6.05 7.65 -14.17
C ILE A 21 7.47 7.05 -14.22
N GLU A 22 8.44 7.76 -13.68
CA GLU A 22 9.84 7.32 -13.54
C GLU A 22 10.12 6.63 -12.19
N ASP A 23 9.09 6.29 -11.42
CA ASP A 23 9.25 5.44 -10.25
C ASP A 23 9.84 4.09 -10.66
N ARG A 24 10.90 3.64 -9.98
CA ARG A 24 11.60 2.38 -10.31
C ARG A 24 10.73 1.15 -10.08
N GLY A 25 9.86 1.18 -9.08
CA GLY A 25 8.86 0.15 -8.84
C GLY A 25 7.89 0.02 -10.00
N TYR A 26 7.59 1.13 -10.69
CA TYR A 26 6.80 1.10 -11.92
C TYR A 26 7.62 0.67 -13.15
N GLN A 27 8.78 1.28 -13.39
CA GLN A 27 9.55 1.04 -14.62
C GLN A 27 10.25 -0.32 -14.68
N PHE A 28 10.77 -0.79 -13.55
CA PHE A 28 11.64 -1.96 -13.49
C PHE A 28 11.08 -3.09 -12.61
N ALA A 29 9.84 -2.94 -12.13
CA ALA A 29 9.28 -3.80 -11.10
C ALA A 29 10.19 -3.90 -9.85
N ASP A 30 10.93 -2.82 -9.58
CA ASP A 30 11.94 -2.76 -8.53
C ASP A 30 11.32 -2.29 -7.20
N ALA A 31 10.36 -3.08 -6.72
CA ALA A 31 9.67 -2.87 -5.45
C ALA A 31 9.24 -4.21 -4.85
N VAL A 32 9.18 -4.26 -3.52
CA VAL A 32 8.57 -5.35 -2.75
C VAL A 32 7.31 -4.81 -2.09
N TYR A 33 6.28 -5.64 -1.99
CA TYR A 33 5.03 -5.30 -1.32
C TYR A 33 4.65 -6.40 -0.34
N GLU A 34 3.79 -6.05 0.62
CA GLU A 34 3.21 -6.96 1.62
C GLU A 34 1.74 -6.60 1.82
N VAL A 35 0.93 -7.55 2.31
CA VAL A 35 -0.51 -7.36 2.50
C VAL A 35 -0.93 -7.86 3.89
N PHE A 36 -1.60 -6.99 4.63
CA PHE A 36 -2.23 -7.32 5.90
C PHE A 36 -3.72 -7.53 5.74
N GLY A 37 -4.24 -8.63 6.25
CA GLY A 37 -5.67 -8.82 6.45
C GLY A 37 -6.17 -8.01 7.65
N MET A 38 -7.37 -7.45 7.55
CA MET A 38 -8.04 -6.78 8.67
C MET A 38 -9.47 -7.29 8.78
N GLN A 39 -9.86 -7.73 9.98
CA GLN A 39 -11.19 -8.22 10.28
C GLN A 39 -11.65 -7.68 11.62
N ILE A 40 -12.82 -7.04 11.64
CA ILE A 40 -13.48 -6.52 12.87
C ILE A 40 -12.52 -5.62 13.68
N GLY A 41 -11.81 -4.71 13.00
CA GLY A 41 -10.91 -3.77 13.68
C GLY A 41 -9.53 -4.32 14.05
N SER A 42 -9.28 -5.61 13.80
CA SER A 42 -8.02 -6.29 14.18
C SER A 42 -7.27 -6.81 12.96
N PHE A 43 -5.94 -6.91 13.06
CA PHE A 43 -5.12 -7.58 12.04
C PHE A 43 -5.35 -9.09 12.06
N VAL A 44 -5.47 -9.68 10.87
CA VAL A 44 -5.40 -11.12 10.65
C VAL A 44 -3.96 -11.43 10.26
N VAL A 45 -3.28 -12.25 11.07
CA VAL A 45 -1.83 -12.44 10.99
C VAL A 45 -1.52 -13.93 10.92
N GLU A 46 -0.76 -14.34 9.90
CA GLU A 46 -0.15 -15.67 9.78
C GLU A 46 1.38 -15.53 9.81
N GLY A 47 1.91 -15.15 10.98
CA GLY A 47 3.35 -14.90 11.18
C GLY A 47 3.78 -13.44 10.95
N PRO A 48 5.08 -13.15 11.06
CA PRO A 48 5.59 -11.78 10.95
C PRO A 48 5.56 -11.28 9.49
N HIS A 49 4.78 -10.21 9.25
CA HIS A 49 4.76 -9.48 7.97
C HIS A 49 5.79 -8.34 7.92
N LEU A 50 6.20 -7.82 9.08
CA LEU A 50 7.28 -6.85 9.22
C LEU A 50 8.34 -7.44 10.13
N VAL A 51 9.59 -7.34 9.70
CA VAL A 51 10.79 -7.82 10.41
C VAL A 51 11.75 -6.66 10.57
#